data_AF-A0A1K2A5V9-F1
#
_entry.id   AF-A0A1K2A5V9-F1
#
_cell.length_a   1.000
_cell.length_b   1.000
_cell.length_c   1.000
_cell.angle_alpha   90.00
_cell.angle_beta   90.00
_cell.angle_gamma   90.00
#
_symmetry.space_group_name_H-M   'P 1'
#
loop_
_entity.id
_entity.type
_entity.pdbx_description
1 polymer ?
#
loop_
_entity_poly.entity_id
_entity_poly.type
_entity_poly.pdbx_seq_one_letter_code
_entity_poly.pdbx_strand_id
1 'polypeptide(L)'
;MPKLTAFIAGLLFGLGLLLAGMANPKKVLAFLDLAGAWDPSLALVMTGAIGTAIGPLAWARRQSRSLLGNPMQLPVKRELDRRLVGGSLIFGIGWGIAGICPGPAAAVLLTGRWQALVFTLAMLAGMLLFMALEARRNRPTLNAGTPRHERP
;
A
#
# COMPACT_ATOMS: atom_id res chain seq x y z
N MET A 1 -5.34 -4.91 -22.80
CA MET A 1 -3.93 -4.51 -22.63
C MET A 1 -3.65 -4.03 -21.19
N PRO A 2 -3.61 -4.92 -20.20
CA PRO A 2 -3.44 -4.54 -18.79
C PRO A 2 -2.03 -4.04 -18.43
N LYS A 3 -0.99 -4.53 -19.12
CA LYS A 3 0.40 -4.11 -18.84
C LYS A 3 0.68 -2.66 -19.26
N LEU A 4 0.18 -2.25 -20.42
CA LEU A 4 0.35 -0.88 -20.93
C LEU A 4 -0.37 0.15 -20.06
N THR A 5 -1.60 -0.15 -19.65
CA THR A 5 -2.39 0.70 -18.76
C THR A 5 -1.77 0.78 -17.35
N ALA A 6 -1.25 -0.33 -16.82
CA ALA A 6 -0.51 -0.32 -15.56
C ALA A 6 0.78 0.53 -15.66
N PHE A 7 1.49 0.47 -16.78
CA PHE A 7 2.68 1.28 -17.02
C PHE A 7 2.34 2.79 -17.06
N ILE A 8 1.31 3.17 -17.82
CA ILE A 8 0.86 4.57 -17.91
C ILE A 8 0.38 5.07 -16.54
N ALA A 9 -0.40 4.27 -15.81
CA ALA A 9 -0.85 4.62 -14.47
C ALA A 9 0.32 4.79 -13.49
N GLY A 10 1.32 3.90 -13.54
CA GLY A 10 2.53 4.00 -12.74
C GLY A 10 3.35 5.26 -13.08
N LEU A 11 3.45 5.60 -14.36
CA LEU A 11 4.17 6.79 -14.83
C LEU A 11 3.46 8.07 -14.38
N LEU A 12 2.15 8.17 -14.54
CA LEU A 12 1.34 9.30 -14.05
C LEU A 12 1.43 9.45 -12.54
N PHE A 13 1.36 8.34 -11.80
CA PHE A 13 1.49 8.33 -10.34
C PHE A 13 2.89 8.80 -9.89
N GLY A 14 3.95 8.25 -10.48
CA GLY A 14 5.32 8.66 -10.18
C GLY A 14 5.58 10.14 -10.51
N LEU A 15 5.09 10.61 -11.65
CA LEU A 15 5.22 12.01 -12.05
C LEU A 15 4.47 12.94 -11.08
N GLY A 16 3.26 12.55 -10.66
CA GLY A 16 2.50 13.26 -9.63
C GLY A 16 3.21 13.32 -8.28
N LEU A 17 3.85 12.23 -7.84
CA LEU A 17 4.63 12.20 -6.60
C LEU A 17 5.86 13.12 -6.65
N LEU A 18 6.54 13.18 -7.79
CA LEU A 18 7.68 14.07 -8.01
C LEU A 18 7.24 15.55 -8.00
N LEU A 19 6.17 15.88 -8.72
CA LEU A 19 5.59 17.24 -8.75
C LEU A 19 5.09 17.68 -7.37
N ALA A 20 4.51 16.77 -6.59
CA ALA A 20 4.06 17.04 -5.23
C ALA A 20 5.21 17.20 -4.21
N GLY A 21 6.46 16.88 -4.58
CA GLY A 21 7.59 16.95 -3.67
C GLY A 21 7.60 15.90 -2.55
N MET A 22 6.73 14.88 -2.61
CA MET A 22 6.64 13.79 -1.62
C MET A 22 7.89 12.90 -1.60
N ALA A 23 8.72 12.98 -2.64
CA ALA A 23 10.03 12.33 -2.70
C ALA A 23 11.05 12.89 -1.71
N ASN A 24 10.79 14.05 -1.08
CA ASN A 24 11.69 14.67 -0.12
C ASN A 24 11.27 14.34 1.33
N PRO A 25 12.06 13.56 2.09
CA PRO A 25 11.72 13.23 3.48
C PRO A 25 11.63 14.47 4.37
N LYS A 26 12.33 15.57 4.04
CA LYS A 26 12.21 16.83 4.80
C LYS A 26 10.81 17.44 4.70
N LYS A 27 10.14 17.34 3.55
CA LYS A 27 8.76 17.78 3.35
C LYS A 27 7.79 16.95 4.19
N VAL A 28 8.01 15.63 4.23
CA VAL A 28 7.19 14.69 5.01
C VAL A 28 7.35 14.93 6.50
N LEU A 29 8.58 15.11 6.97
CA LEU A 29 8.87 15.41 8.37
C LEU A 29 8.35 16.80 8.78
N ALA A 30 8.47 17.82 7.92
CA ALA A 30 7.91 19.15 8.18
C ALA A 30 6.37 19.18 8.22
N PHE A 31 5.71 18.24 7.53
CA PHE A 31 4.27 18.04 7.66
C PHE A 31 3.88 17.37 8.99
N LEU A 32 4.71 16.45 9.49
CA LEU A 32 4.51 15.74 10.76
C LEU A 32 4.93 16.58 11.99
N ASP A 33 5.76 17.60 11.79
CA ASP A 33 6.24 18.50 12.84
C ASP A 33 5.19 19.58 13.18
N LEU A 34 4.15 19.18 13.93
CA LEU A 34 3.11 20.08 14.42
C LEU A 34 3.60 21.05 15.53
N ALA A 35 4.80 20.84 16.08
CA ALA A 35 5.36 21.64 17.17
C ALA A 35 6.36 22.71 16.68
N GLY A 36 6.70 22.73 15.39
CA GLY A 36 7.70 23.61 14.79
C GLY A 36 7.21 24.32 13.52
N ALA A 37 7.98 24.21 12.43
CA ALA A 37 7.69 24.86 11.14
C ALA A 37 6.75 23.99 10.28
N TRP A 38 5.50 23.88 10.71
CA TRP A 38 4.48 23.03 10.07
C TRP A 38 4.17 23.49 8.63
N ASP A 39 4.40 22.60 7.64
CA ASP A 39 4.12 22.85 6.22
C ASP A 39 2.83 22.13 5.75
N PRO A 40 1.70 22.84 5.54
CA PRO A 40 0.41 22.25 5.18
C PRO A 40 0.33 21.79 3.72
N SER A 41 1.36 21.99 2.89
CA SER A 41 1.34 21.62 1.47
C SER A 41 1.04 20.14 1.23
N LEU A 42 1.47 19.26 2.15
CA LEU A 42 1.20 17.82 2.08
C LEU A 42 -0.26 17.46 2.38
N ALA A 43 -0.93 18.20 3.26
CA ALA A 43 -2.37 18.01 3.54
C ALA A 43 -3.23 18.34 2.32
N LEU A 44 -2.87 19.39 1.57
CA LEU A 44 -3.57 19.77 0.34
C LEU A 44 -3.47 18.64 -0.71
N VAL A 45 -2.26 18.08 -0.90
CA VAL A 45 -2.04 16.98 -1.84
C VAL A 45 -2.79 15.72 -1.40
N MET A 46 -2.73 15.36 -0.10
CA MET A 46 -3.46 14.19 0.41
C MET A 46 -4.98 14.37 0.28
N THR A 47 -5.51 15.55 0.60
CA THR A 47 -6.95 15.84 0.49
C THR A 47 -7.41 15.83 -0.97
N GLY A 48 -6.61 16.42 -1.89
CA GLY A 48 -6.88 16.36 -3.32
C GLY A 48 -6.82 14.92 -3.87
N ALA A 49 -5.84 14.13 -3.44
CA ALA A 49 -5.72 12.73 -3.83
C ALA A 49 -6.90 11.88 -3.32
N ILE A 50 -7.30 12.07 -2.06
CA ILE A 50 -8.46 11.37 -1.48
C ILE A 50 -9.75 11.82 -2.18
N GLY A 51 -9.95 13.12 -2.36
CA GLY A 51 -11.12 13.67 -3.04
C GLY A 51 -11.29 13.15 -4.46
N THR A 52 -10.20 13.11 -5.24
CA THR A 52 -10.21 12.57 -6.61
C THR A 52 -10.37 11.05 -6.63
N ALA A 53 -9.90 10.32 -5.62
CA ALA A 53 -10.06 8.87 -5.53
C ALA A 53 -11.47 8.41 -5.13
N ILE A 54 -12.23 9.22 -4.38
CA ILE A 54 -13.57 8.85 -3.90
C ILE A 54 -14.53 8.55 -5.05
N GLY A 55 -14.57 9.39 -6.09
CA GLY A 55 -15.48 9.22 -7.23
C GLY A 55 -15.26 7.89 -7.97
N PRO A 56 -14.05 7.63 -8.50
CA PRO A 56 -13.69 6.37 -9.15
C PRO A 56 -13.89 5.17 -8.23
N LEU A 57 -13.55 5.27 -6.94
CA LEU A 57 -13.71 4.16 -6.00
C LEU A 57 -15.19 3.86 -5.71
N ALA A 58 -16.02 4.89 -5.54
CA ALA A 58 -17.47 4.73 -5.36
C ALA A 58 -18.15 4.12 -6.59
N TRP A 59 -17.69 4.48 -7.79
CA TRP A 59 -18.15 3.88 -9.03
C TRP A 59 -17.67 2.43 -9.18
N ALA A 60 -16.39 2.17 -8.93
CA ALA A 60 -15.81 0.82 -8.97
C ALA A 60 -16.49 -0.15 -7.99
N ARG A 61 -16.94 0.34 -6.81
CA ARG A 61 -17.74 -0.44 -5.85
C ARG A 61 -19.07 -0.94 -6.40
N ARG A 62 -19.61 -0.33 -7.45
CA ARG A 62 -20.87 -0.73 -8.11
C ARG A 62 -20.63 -1.67 -9.30
N GLN A 63 -19.39 -1.91 -9.69
CA GLN A 63 -19.04 -2.73 -10.85
C GLN A 63 -18.52 -4.10 -10.39
N SER A 64 -19.00 -5.17 -11.02
CA SER A 64 -18.55 -6.55 -10.78
C SER A 64 -17.29 -6.90 -11.57
N ARG A 65 -16.99 -6.15 -12.64
CA ARG A 65 -15.81 -6.30 -13.49
C ARG A 65 -15.08 -4.97 -13.62
N SER A 66 -13.76 -5.01 -13.62
CA SER A 66 -12.95 -3.85 -13.96
C SER A 66 -13.18 -3.46 -15.43
N LEU A 67 -12.89 -2.22 -15.79
CA LEU A 67 -12.92 -1.73 -17.17
C LEU A 67 -12.06 -2.56 -18.14
N LEU A 68 -11.12 -3.35 -17.61
CA LEU A 68 -10.23 -4.23 -18.36
C LEU A 68 -10.71 -5.69 -18.39
N GLY A 69 -11.89 -5.97 -17.87
CA GLY A 69 -12.51 -7.30 -17.86
C GLY A 69 -12.07 -8.21 -16.72
N ASN A 70 -11.20 -7.76 -15.81
CA ASN A 70 -10.76 -8.55 -14.67
C ASN A 70 -11.80 -8.52 -13.53
N PRO A 71 -11.91 -9.59 -12.72
CA PRO A 71 -12.76 -9.57 -11.53
C PRO A 71 -12.35 -8.43 -10.60
N MET A 72 -13.33 -7.64 -10.15
CA MET A 72 -13.10 -6.50 -9.28
C MET A 72 -12.73 -7.01 -7.87
N GLN A 73 -11.44 -7.04 -7.54
CA GLN A 73 -10.94 -7.44 -6.21
C GLN A 73 -11.08 -6.28 -5.22
N LEU A 74 -12.27 -6.12 -4.64
CA LEU A 74 -12.44 -5.25 -3.48
C LEU A 74 -12.17 -6.01 -2.18
N PRO A 75 -11.59 -5.36 -1.14
CA PRO A 75 -11.42 -5.97 0.15
C PRO A 75 -12.76 -6.41 0.73
N VAL A 76 -12.97 -7.73 0.81
CA VAL A 76 -14.23 -8.35 1.31
C VAL A 76 -14.25 -8.38 2.84
N LYS A 77 -13.06 -8.46 3.48
CA LYS A 77 -12.93 -8.42 4.94
C LYS A 77 -12.80 -6.98 5.43
N ARG A 78 -13.81 -6.53 6.18
CA ARG A 78 -13.81 -5.24 6.91
C ARG A 78 -13.70 -5.39 8.42
N GLU A 79 -13.51 -6.63 8.90
CA GLU A 79 -13.37 -6.87 10.32
C GLU A 79 -12.06 -6.29 10.83
N LEU A 80 -12.19 -5.40 11.82
CA LEU A 80 -11.07 -4.76 12.48
C LEU A 80 -10.48 -5.76 13.49
N ASP A 81 -9.55 -6.59 13.02
CA ASP A 81 -8.86 -7.56 13.87
C ASP A 81 -7.75 -6.86 14.68
N ARG A 82 -7.51 -7.32 15.92
CA ARG A 82 -6.40 -6.86 16.79
C ARG A 82 -5.06 -6.95 16.07
N ARG A 83 -4.89 -7.95 15.20
CA ARG A 83 -3.69 -8.11 14.38
C ARG A 83 -3.52 -7.01 13.34
N LEU A 84 -4.61 -6.52 12.75
CA LEU A 84 -4.59 -5.41 11.80
C LEU A 84 -4.24 -4.10 12.52
N VAL A 85 -4.83 -3.87 13.69
CA VAL A 85 -4.54 -2.69 14.52
C VAL A 85 -3.08 -2.68 14.99
N GLY A 86 -2.58 -3.82 15.51
CA GLY A 86 -1.17 -3.92 15.91
C GLY A 86 -0.21 -3.73 14.74
N GLY A 87 -0.50 -4.34 13.59
CA GLY A 87 0.30 -4.19 12.39
C GLY A 87 0.31 -2.76 11.84
N SER A 88 -0.85 -2.10 11.79
CA SER A 88 -0.95 -0.72 11.29
C SER A 88 -0.25 0.28 12.20
N LEU A 89 -0.27 0.09 13.52
CA LEU A 89 0.48 0.91 14.47
C LEU A 89 1.99 0.78 14.26
N ILE A 90 2.52 -0.45 14.22
CA ILE A 90 3.97 -0.69 14.01
C ILE A 90 4.41 -0.14 12.66
N PHE A 91 3.61 -0.38 11.62
CA PHE A 91 3.89 0.14 10.28
C PHE A 91 3.87 1.67 10.23
N GLY A 92 2.88 2.31 10.89
CA GLY A 92 2.76 3.76 10.98
C GLY A 92 3.93 4.40 11.76
N ILE A 93 4.36 3.78 12.87
CA ILE A 93 5.53 4.23 13.63
C ILE A 93 6.80 4.15 12.76
N GLY A 94 7.01 3.04 12.06
CA GLY A 94 8.14 2.88 11.15
C GLY A 94 8.15 3.93 10.04
N TRP A 95 6.98 4.23 9.46
CA TRP A 95 6.80 5.28 8.47
C TRP A 95 7.12 6.67 9.01
N GLY A 96 6.60 7.01 10.19
CA GLY A 96 6.80 8.31 10.83
C GLY A 96 8.27 8.56 11.19
N ILE A 97 8.98 7.55 11.70
CA ILE A 97 10.40 7.64 12.02
C ILE A 97 11.25 7.76 10.75
N ALA A 98 10.93 6.98 9.71
CA ALA A 98 11.70 7.01 8.46
C ALA A 98 11.44 8.27 7.62
N GLY A 99 10.29 8.92 7.79
CA GLY A 99 9.88 10.09 6.99
C GLY A 99 9.70 9.78 5.50
N ILE A 100 9.51 8.51 5.13
CA ILE A 100 9.41 8.04 3.74
C ILE A 100 8.26 7.05 3.63
N CYS A 101 7.31 7.30 2.71
CA CYS A 101 6.20 6.37 2.40
C CYS A 101 6.58 5.30 1.39
N PRO A 102 5.92 4.14 1.42
CA PRO A 102 6.16 3.06 0.47
C PRO A 102 5.95 3.49 -0.99
N GLY A 103 4.98 4.39 -1.25
CA GLY A 103 4.73 4.94 -2.59
C GLY A 103 5.92 5.73 -3.13
N PRO A 104 6.35 6.81 -2.47
CA PRO A 104 7.57 7.53 -2.83
C PRO A 104 8.83 6.68 -2.76
N ALA A 105 8.96 5.75 -1.79
CA ALA A 105 10.11 4.85 -1.72
C ALA A 105 10.31 4.07 -3.02
N ALA A 106 9.22 3.53 -3.59
CA ALA A 106 9.27 2.85 -4.88
C ALA A 106 9.62 3.83 -6.03
N ALA A 107 9.06 5.04 -6.03
CA ALA A 107 9.34 6.04 -7.05
C ALA A 107 10.78 6.56 -7.02
N VAL A 108 11.39 6.70 -5.83
CA VAL A 108 12.75 7.21 -5.66
C VAL A 108 13.81 6.13 -5.54
N LEU A 109 13.43 4.85 -5.57
CA LEU A 109 14.36 3.72 -5.48
C LEU A 109 15.47 3.81 -6.54
N LEU A 110 15.09 4.21 -7.75
CA LEU A 110 15.98 4.38 -8.91
C LEU A 110 16.78 5.68 -8.90
N THR A 111 16.50 6.61 -7.98
CA THR A 111 17.23 7.89 -7.86
C THR A 111 18.55 7.76 -7.10
N GLY A 112 18.95 6.55 -6.70
CA GLY A 112 20.22 6.28 -6.03
C GLY A 112 20.30 6.74 -4.57
N ARG A 113 19.17 7.10 -3.95
CA ARG A 113 19.13 7.53 -2.54
C ARG A 113 19.27 6.33 -1.61
N TRP A 114 20.38 6.27 -0.89
CA TRP A 114 20.67 5.16 0.04
C TRP A 114 19.56 4.95 1.08
N GLN A 115 18.94 6.02 1.59
CA GLN A 115 17.82 5.93 2.54
C GLN A 115 16.61 5.20 1.96
N ALA A 116 16.28 5.44 0.69
CA ALA A 116 15.16 4.79 0.01
C ALA A 116 15.46 3.29 -0.23
N LEU A 117 16.71 2.96 -0.55
CA LEU A 117 17.15 1.57 -0.69
C LEU A 117 17.04 0.82 0.63
N VAL A 118 17.58 1.37 1.73
CA VAL A 118 17.53 0.75 3.06
C VAL A 118 16.08 0.57 3.53
N PHE A 119 15.24 1.61 3.39
CA PHE A 119 13.83 1.51 3.75
C PHE A 119 13.10 0.44 2.94
N THR A 120 13.32 0.40 1.62
CA THR A 120 12.65 -0.57 0.74
C THR A 120 13.09 -1.99 1.06
N LEU A 121 14.39 -2.23 1.29
CA LEU A 121 14.90 -3.54 1.69
C LEU A 121 14.34 -3.98 3.04
N ALA A 122 14.31 -3.09 4.03
CA ALA A 122 13.72 -3.39 5.34
C ALA A 122 12.22 -3.70 5.25
N MET A 123 11.48 -2.94 4.43
CA MET A 123 10.05 -3.17 4.16
C MET A 123 9.83 -4.54 3.51
N LEU A 124 10.61 -4.88 2.47
CA LEU A 124 10.52 -6.16 1.78
C LEU A 124 10.90 -7.32 2.70
N ALA A 125 11.95 -7.18 3.52
CA ALA A 125 12.34 -8.17 4.51
C ALA A 125 11.22 -8.42 5.53
N GLY A 126 10.60 -7.36 6.05
CA GLY A 126 9.46 -7.46 6.98
C GLY A 126 8.25 -8.16 6.33
N MET A 127 7.94 -7.82 5.08
CA MET A 127 6.84 -8.45 4.33
C MET A 127 7.11 -9.95 4.08
N LEU A 128 8.32 -10.30 3.67
CA LEU A 128 8.73 -11.70 3.46
C LEU A 128 8.71 -12.50 4.77
N LEU A 129 9.20 -11.91 5.86
CA LEU A 129 9.17 -12.54 7.18
C LEU A 129 7.73 -12.77 7.63
N PHE A 130 6.86 -11.77 7.49
CA PHE A 130 5.45 -11.91 7.83
C PHE A 130 4.77 -12.98 6.97
N MET A 131 5.01 -13.00 5.66
CA MET A 131 4.50 -14.03 4.76
C MET A 131 4.99 -15.43 5.15
N ALA A 132 6.26 -15.57 5.53
CA ALA A 132 6.82 -16.84 5.97
C ALA A 132 6.20 -17.31 7.30
N LEU A 133 6.02 -16.40 8.27
CA LEU A 133 5.37 -16.69 9.55
C LEU A 133 3.89 -17.05 9.34
N GLU A 134 3.19 -16.34 8.46
CA GLU A 134 1.80 -16.65 8.08
C GLU A 134 1.70 -18.03 7.40
N ALA A 135 2.60 -18.33 6.47
CA ALA A 135 2.64 -19.61 5.76
C ALA A 135 2.93 -20.78 6.72
N ARG A 136 3.73 -20.55 7.77
CA ARG A 136 3.97 -21.53 8.84
C ARG A 136 2.71 -21.74 9.70
N ARG A 137 1.97 -20.66 9.98
CA ARG A 137 0.75 -20.68 10.81
C ARG A 137 -0.46 -21.25 10.07
N ASN A 138 -0.57 -21.00 8.77
CA ASN A 138 -1.63 -21.48 7.89
C ASN A 138 -1.26 -22.81 7.19
N ARG A 139 -0.30 -23.60 7.73
CA ARG A 139 -0.20 -25.01 7.30
C ARG A 139 -1.58 -25.64 7.54
N PRO A 140 -2.31 -26.01 6.47
CA PRO A 140 -3.55 -26.72 6.68
C PRO A 140 -3.16 -28.00 7.40
N THR A 141 -3.84 -28.29 8.49
CA THR A 141 -3.94 -29.64 9.02
C THR A 141 -4.44 -30.54 7.88
N LEU A 142 -3.49 -31.07 7.10
CA LEU A 142 -3.66 -32.26 6.27
C LEU A 142 -3.91 -33.44 7.22
N ASN A 143 -5.07 -33.45 7.88
CA ASN A 143 -5.57 -34.56 8.69
C ASN A 143 -7.03 -34.29 9.11
N ALA A 144 -7.92 -34.41 8.14
CA ALA A 144 -9.32 -34.86 8.25
C ALA A 144 -9.84 -34.78 6.81
N GLY A 145 -9.82 -35.84 6.00
CA GLY A 145 -10.38 -37.14 6.29
C GLY A 145 -11.59 -37.32 5.39
N THR A 146 -11.46 -38.24 4.43
CA THR A 146 -12.49 -38.86 3.57
C THR A 146 -12.88 -38.15 2.26
N PRO A 147 -12.56 -38.74 1.09
CA PRO A 147 -13.25 -38.43 -0.15
C PRO A 147 -14.64 -39.07 -0.09
N ARG A 148 -15.71 -38.26 -0.02
CA ARG A 148 -17.06 -38.78 -0.23
C ARG A 148 -17.29 -38.90 -1.74
N HIS A 149 -16.87 -40.05 -2.24
CA HIS A 149 -17.45 -40.68 -3.42
C HIS A 149 -18.95 -40.96 -3.14
N GLU A 150 -19.75 -41.01 -4.22
CA GLU A 150 -21.16 -41.42 -4.31
C GLU A 150 -22.23 -40.33 -4.17
N ARG A 151 -23.20 -40.19 -5.08
CA ARG A 151 -23.50 -40.68 -6.44
C ARG A 151 -24.80 -39.93 -6.89
N PRO A 152 -25.25 -40.02 -8.16
CA PRO A 152 -26.17 -39.08 -8.82
C PRO A 152 -27.62 -39.11 -8.33
#